data_AF-A0A3M1G836-F1
#
_entry.id   AF-A0A3M1G836-F1
#
_cell.length_a   1.000
_cell.length_b   1.000
_cell.length_c   1.000
_cell.angle_alpha   90.00
_cell.angle_beta   90.00
_cell.angle_gamma   90.00
#
_symmetry.space_group_name_H-M   'P 1'
#
loop_
_entity.id
_entity.type
_entity.pdbx_description
1 polymer ?
#
loop_
_entity_poly.entity_id
_entity_poly.type
_entity_poly.pdbx_seq_one_letter_code
_entity_poly.pdbx_strand_id
1 'polypeptide(L)' 'MLTISKKFIVDDQGRPQEVIIPWEQYQQISEILGLDLDEDAIDDLHQAQRDRAMKNQDAYVDLGAIQ' A
#
# COMPACT_ATOMS: atom_id res chain seq x y z
N MET A 1 4.05 9.53 11.29
CA MET A 1 4.37 10.41 10.15
C MET A 1 5.60 9.84 9.48
N LEU A 2 5.50 9.40 8.22
CA LEU A 2 6.63 8.78 7.52
C LEU A 2 7.67 9.86 7.17
N THR A 3 8.90 9.70 7.62
CA THR A 3 10.00 10.61 7.24
C THR A 3 10.63 10.10 5.96
N ILE A 4 10.38 10.79 4.84
CA ILE A 4 10.88 10.40 3.53
C ILE A 4 12.26 11.02 3.31
N SER A 5 13.27 10.17 3.22
CA SER A 5 14.60 10.56 2.76
C SER A 5 14.53 10.86 1.27
N LYS A 6 14.88 12.08 0.87
CA LYS A 6 14.66 12.52 -0.51
C LYS A 6 15.73 13.49 -0.97
N LYS A 7 16.05 13.41 -2.25
CA LYS A 7 16.89 14.37 -2.97
C LYS A 7 16.07 14.99 -4.09
N PHE A 8 16.00 16.32 -4.13
CA PHE A 8 15.34 17.03 -5.22
C PHE A 8 16.29 17.26 -6.39
N ILE A 9 15.76 17.13 -7.60
CA ILE A 9 16.37 17.62 -8.83
C ILE A 9 15.58 18.88 -9.22
N VAL A 10 16.29 19.98 -9.47
CA VAL A 10 15.70 21.29 -9.72
C VAL A 10 15.97 21.76 -11.16
N ASP A 11 15.09 22.62 -11.67
CA ASP A 11 15.26 23.31 -12.96
C ASP A 11 16.28 24.47 -12.87
N ASP A 12 16.49 25.17 -13.99
CA ASP A 12 17.41 26.31 -14.08
C ASP A 12 17.04 27.49 -13.17
N GLN A 13 15.78 27.55 -12.69
CA GLN A 13 15.29 28.56 -11.75
C GLN A 13 15.36 28.07 -10.29
N GLY A 14 15.91 26.87 -10.05
CA GLY A 14 15.99 26.24 -8.74
C GLY A 14 14.67 25.65 -8.25
N ARG A 15 13.67 25.49 -9.12
CA ARG A 15 12.36 24.92 -8.76
C ARG A 15 12.41 23.39 -8.84
N PRO A 16 11.90 22.66 -7.84
CA PRO A 16 11.87 21.20 -7.87
C PRO A 16 11.07 20.66 -9.07
N GLN A 17 11.68 19.76 -9.83
CA GLN A 17 11.05 19.08 -10.96
C GLN A 17 10.89 17.59 -10.70
N GLU A 18 11.89 16.96 -10.09
CA GLU A 18 11.89 15.53 -9.79
C GLU A 18 12.41 15.27 -8.37
N VAL A 19 12.13 14.06 -7.86
CA VAL A 19 12.60 13.61 -6.56
C VAL A 19 13.13 12.19 -6.65
N ILE A 20 14.31 11.97 -6.07
CA ILE A 20 14.88 10.63 -5.86
C ILE A 20 14.62 10.25 -4.40
N ILE A 21 14.02 9.08 -4.22
CA ILE A 21 13.79 8.45 -2.90
C ILE A 21 14.34 7.02 -2.89
N PRO A 22 14.73 6.48 -1.73
CA PRO A 22 15.12 5.08 -1.60
C PRO A 22 14.00 4.14 -2.04
N TRP A 23 14.38 3.03 -2.68
CA TRP A 23 13.43 2.03 -3.19
C TRP A 23 12.48 1.49 -2.11
N GLU A 24 13.02 1.11 -0.95
CA GLU A 24 12.21 0.62 0.17
C GLU A 24 11.17 1.64 0.64
N GLN A 25 11.52 2.93 0.64
CA GLN A 25 10.59 3.99 1.02
C GLN A 25 9.53 4.22 -0.05
N TYR A 26 9.89 4.08 -1.33
CA TYR A 26 8.90 4.08 -2.41
C TYR A 26 7.88 2.95 -2.23
N GLN A 27 8.35 1.72 -1.96
CA GLN A 27 7.46 0.57 -1.74
C GLN A 27 6.52 0.80 -0.55
N GLN A 28 7.05 1.25 0.58
CA GLN A 28 6.23 1.57 1.77
C GLN A 28 5.17 2.64 1.46
N ILE A 29 5.52 3.66 0.69
CA ILE A 29 4.55 4.70 0.29
C ILE A 29 3.50 4.10 -0.65
N SER A 30 3.90 3.25 -1.60
CA SER A 30 3.00 2.56 -2.52
C SER A 30 1.98 1.73 -1.76
N GLU A 31 2.43 0.91 -0.81
CA GLU A 31 1.57 0.05 0.04
C GLU A 31 0.61 0.87 0.91
N ILE A 32 1.10 1.92 1.57
CA ILE A 32 0.24 2.78 2.42
C ILE A 32 -0.85 3.47 1.61
N LEU A 33 -0.53 3.85 0.37
CA LEU A 33 -1.47 4.50 -0.54
C LEU A 33 -2.30 3.49 -1.34
N GLY A 34 -2.02 2.18 -1.24
CA GLY A 34 -2.64 1.13 -2.03
C GLY A 34 -2.38 1.25 -3.54
N LEU A 35 -1.27 1.89 -3.94
CA LEU A 35 -0.92 2.06 -5.35
C LEU A 35 -0.37 0.78 -6.00
N ASP A 36 -0.01 -0.19 -5.17
CA ASP A 36 0.42 -1.53 -5.54
C ASP A 36 -0.75 -2.52 -5.74
N LEU A 37 -1.98 -2.10 -5.45
CA LEU A 37 -3.18 -2.92 -5.56
C LEU A 37 -3.82 -2.77 -6.94
N ASP A 38 -4.24 -3.89 -7.54
CA ASP A 38 -5.12 -3.90 -8.70
C ASP A 38 -6.61 -3.90 -8.28
N GLU A 39 -7.51 -3.79 -9.26
CA GLU A 39 -8.96 -3.73 -9.01
C GLU A 39 -9.47 -4.98 -8.28
N ASP A 40 -8.95 -6.16 -8.63
CA ASP A 40 -9.31 -7.43 -7.99
C ASP A 40 -8.89 -7.44 -6.51
N ALA A 41 -7.65 -7.01 -6.21
CA ALA A 41 -7.16 -6.91 -4.85
C ALA A 41 -7.96 -5.90 -4.01
N ILE A 42 -8.38 -4.78 -4.61
CA ILE A 42 -9.24 -3.80 -3.94
C ILE A 42 -10.61 -4.42 -3.59
N ASP A 43 -11.21 -5.15 -4.52
CA ASP A 43 -12.49 -5.80 -4.31
C ASP A 43 -12.42 -6.91 -3.25
N ASP A 44 -11.34 -7.69 -3.25
CA ASP A 44 -11.07 -8.70 -2.22
C ASP A 44 -10.93 -8.06 -0.83
N LEU A 45 -10.23 -6.93 -0.70
CA LEU A 45 -10.10 -6.21 0.56
C LEU A 45 -11.45 -5.69 1.06
N HIS A 46 -12.28 -5.13 0.17
CA HIS A 46 -13.62 -4.70 0.53
C HIS A 46 -14.49 -5.87 0.97
N GLN A 47 -14.41 -7.01 0.28
CA GLN A 47 -15.16 -8.20 0.64
C GLN A 47 -14.72 -8.73 2.02
N ALA A 48 -13.42 -8.87 2.26
CA ALA A 48 -12.87 -9.29 3.54
C ALA A 48 -13.29 -8.34 4.69
N GLN A 49 -13.34 -7.03 4.44
CA GLN A 49 -13.82 -6.06 5.41
C GLN A 49 -15.31 -6.30 5.75
N ARG A 50 -16.16 -6.55 4.76
CA ARG A 50 -17.58 -6.85 4.96
C ARG A 50 -17.77 -8.14 5.75
N ASP A 51 -17.08 -9.21 5.37
CA ASP A 51 -17.15 -10.50 6.05
C ASP A 51 -16.74 -10.40 7.52
N ARG A 52 -15.66 -9.65 7.79
CA ARG A 52 -15.23 -9.34 9.15
C ARG A 52 -16.29 -8.56 9.94
N ALA A 53 -16.89 -7.54 9.35
CA ALA A 53 -17.91 -6.71 10.01
C ALA A 53 -19.17 -7.51 10.34
N MET A 54 -19.55 -8.44 9.46
CA MET A 54 -20.70 -9.34 9.63
C MET A 54 -20.39 -10.58 10.49
N LYS A 55 -19.13 -10.77 10.91
CA LYS A 55 -18.64 -11.98 11.60
C LYS A 55 -18.90 -13.27 10.82
N ASN A 56 -18.85 -13.19 9.49
CA ASN A 56 -19.02 -14.34 8.60
C ASN A 56 -17.87 -15.34 8.80
N GLN A 57 -18.09 -16.39 9.60
CA GLN A 57 -17.07 -17.39 9.90
C GLN A 57 -16.71 -18.25 8.69
N ASP A 58 -17.62 -18.41 7.72
CA ASP A 58 -17.40 -19.22 6.52
C ASP A 58 -16.34 -18.60 5.58
N ALA A 59 -16.05 -17.30 5.74
CA ALA A 59 -14.99 -16.61 5.02
C ALA A 59 -13.57 -16.88 5.58
N TYR A 60 -13.45 -17.57 6.72
CA TYR A 60 -12.18 -17.87 7.37
C TYR A 60 -11.80 -19.34 7.18
N VAL A 61 -10.50 -19.59 7.03
CA VAL A 61 -9.95 -20.94 7.08
C VAL A 61 -9.49 -21.28 8.50
N ASP A 62 -9.60 -22.54 8.89
CA ASP A 62 -9.09 -23.02 10.17
C ASP A 62 -7.56 -22.86 10.21
N LEU A 63 -7.03 -22.38 11.34
CA LEU A 63 -5.59 -22.18 11.51
C LEU A 63 -4.81 -23.48 11.33
N GLY A 64 -5.36 -24.63 11.73
CA GLY A 64 -4.76 -25.95 11.55
C GLY A 64 -4.74 -26.44 10.11
N ALA A 65 -5.46 -25.78 9.19
CA ALA A 65 -5.42 -26.06 7.76
C ALA A 65 -4.27 -25.36 7.02
N ILE A 66 -3.60 -24.40 7.67
CA ILE A 66 -2.42 -23.69 7.14
C ILE A 66 -1.17 -24.34 7.74
N GLN A 67 -0.62 -25.35 7.06
CA GLN A 67 0.65 -26.00 7.42
C GLN A 67 1.84 -25.36 6.69
#